data_AF-A0A6I1NT15-F1
#
_entry.id   AF-A0A6I1NT15-F1
#
_cell.length_a   1.000
_cell.length_b   1.000
_cell.length_c   1.000
_cell.angle_alpha   90.00
_cell.angle_beta   90.00
_cell.angle_gamma   90.00
#
_symmetry.space_group_name_H-M   'P 1'
#
loop_
_entity.id
_entity.type
_entity.pdbx_description
1 polymer ?
#
loop_
_entity_poly.entity_id
_entity_poly.type
_entity_poly.pdbx_seq_one_letter_code
_entity_poly.pdbx_strand_id
1 'polypeptide(L)'
;FTGLNPVAYARQAIALGLSTEEHGAKLFENGAVTSGVLSTDQALSDTAFARLKQQFNEEHGGGLANAHKPMVLEMGLSWKPVSLNLEDSQFLETRKFQRSEIFGLFRVPPHMGGDLEKATFSNIEHQGSDFLNNALVPILTRI
;
A
#
# COMPACT_ATOMS: atom_id res chain seq x y z
N PHE A 1 -15.01 7.65 34.59
CA PHE A 1 -14.23 7.56 33.34
C PHE A 1 -15.13 7.05 32.23
N THR A 2 -15.51 7.90 31.28
CA THR A 2 -16.17 7.47 30.04
C THR A 2 -15.17 6.65 29.22
N GLY A 3 -15.54 5.41 28.87
CA GLY A 3 -14.67 4.55 28.05
C GLY A 3 -14.39 5.23 26.71
N LEU A 4 -13.11 5.34 26.36
CA LEU A 4 -12.69 5.81 25.04
C LEU A 4 -13.18 4.81 23.99
N ASN A 5 -13.92 5.31 22.99
CA ASN A 5 -14.29 4.53 21.82
C ASN A 5 -13.00 4.12 21.08
N PRO A 6 -12.70 2.81 20.94
CA PRO A 6 -11.48 2.33 20.29
C PRO A 6 -11.31 2.88 18.87
N VAL A 7 -12.40 3.04 18.13
CA VAL A 7 -12.40 3.61 16.77
C VAL A 7 -12.02 5.09 16.80
N ALA A 8 -12.50 5.85 17.79
CA ALA A 8 -12.12 7.24 17.95
C ALA A 8 -10.65 7.40 18.35
N TYR A 9 -10.14 6.49 19.18
CA TYR A 9 -8.74 6.46 19.59
C TYR A 9 -7.80 6.12 18.42
N ALA A 10 -8.15 5.12 17.62
CA ALA A 10 -7.34 4.67 16.47
C ALA A 10 -7.66 5.37 15.14
N ARG A 11 -8.41 6.47 15.16
CA ARG A 11 -8.84 7.20 13.95
C ARG A 11 -7.69 7.49 12.99
N GLN A 12 -6.53 7.88 13.50
CA GLN A 12 -5.36 8.19 12.68
C GLN A 12 -4.77 6.95 12.01
N ALA A 13 -4.61 5.84 12.74
CA ALA A 13 -4.12 4.58 12.21
C ALA A 13 -5.05 4.03 11.13
N ILE A 14 -6.37 4.09 11.36
CA ILE A 14 -7.40 3.67 10.38
C ILE A 14 -7.34 4.57 9.13
N ALA A 15 -7.24 5.88 9.29
CA ALA A 15 -7.14 6.81 8.17
C ALA A 15 -5.86 6.59 7.35
N LEU A 16 -4.73 6.33 8.02
CA LEU A 16 -3.48 5.96 7.36
C LEU A 16 -3.65 4.67 6.55
N GLY A 17 -4.28 3.65 7.14
CA GLY A 17 -4.64 2.41 6.46
C GLY A 17 -5.40 2.66 5.16
N LEU A 18 -6.50 3.41 5.24
CA LEU A 18 -7.32 3.73 4.07
C LEU A 18 -6.51 4.46 2.98
N SER A 19 -5.70 5.44 3.37
CA SER A 19 -4.84 6.16 2.43
C SER A 19 -3.79 5.26 1.78
N THR A 20 -3.23 4.30 2.51
CA THR A 20 -2.30 3.31 1.97
C THR A 20 -3.02 2.39 0.98
N GLU A 21 -4.24 1.95 1.28
CA GLU A 21 -5.03 1.15 0.34
C GLU A 21 -5.33 1.90 -0.96
N GLU A 22 -5.77 3.16 -0.85
CA GLU A 22 -6.03 4.02 -2.02
C GLU A 22 -4.76 4.26 -2.85
N HIS A 23 -3.63 4.47 -2.18
CA HIS A 23 -2.34 4.64 -2.86
C HIS A 23 -1.94 3.37 -3.61
N GLY A 24 -2.05 2.21 -2.97
CA GLY A 24 -1.77 0.91 -3.62
C GLY A 24 -2.72 0.64 -4.78
N ALA A 25 -4.02 0.89 -4.60
CA ALA A 25 -5.00 0.73 -5.66
C ALA A 25 -4.65 1.57 -6.88
N LYS A 26 -4.29 2.85 -6.69
CA LYS A 26 -3.83 3.74 -7.76
C LYS A 26 -2.50 3.29 -8.39
N LEU A 27 -1.57 2.77 -7.59
CA LEU A 27 -0.29 2.25 -8.08
C LEU A 27 -0.51 1.05 -9.02
N PHE A 28 -1.35 0.10 -8.60
CA PHE A 28 -1.69 -1.08 -9.40
C PHE A 28 -2.63 -0.76 -10.58
N GLU A 29 -3.58 0.17 -10.41
CA GLU A 29 -4.48 0.64 -11.48
C GLU A 29 -3.71 1.37 -12.59
N ASN A 30 -2.68 2.14 -12.23
CA ASN A 30 -1.77 2.74 -13.19
C ASN A 30 -0.71 1.76 -13.72
N GLY A 31 -0.81 0.47 -13.37
CA GLY A 31 -0.21 -0.60 -14.13
C GLY A 31 1.28 -0.45 -14.38
N ALA A 32 2.07 -0.05 -13.37
CA ALA A 32 3.49 0.16 -13.55
C ALA A 32 3.80 1.01 -14.81
N VAL A 33 3.05 2.11 -15.04
CA VAL A 33 3.64 3.27 -15.72
C VAL A 33 4.78 3.71 -14.82
N THR A 34 5.88 2.99 -14.95
CA THR A 34 7.09 3.13 -14.17
C THR A 34 7.40 4.59 -14.27
N SER A 35 7.41 5.27 -13.12
CA SER A 35 8.08 6.54 -12.99
C SER A 35 9.39 6.39 -13.75
N GLY A 36 9.50 7.04 -14.89
CA GLY A 36 10.52 6.74 -15.87
C GLY A 36 10.89 8.04 -16.49
N VAL A 37 12.18 8.26 -16.62
CA VAL A 37 12.68 9.53 -17.12
C VAL A 37 12.96 9.34 -18.60
N LEU A 38 12.26 10.12 -19.42
CA LEU A 38 12.59 10.33 -20.81
C LEU A 38 13.83 11.24 -20.86
N SER A 39 14.94 10.70 -21.34
CA SER A 39 16.21 11.41 -21.47
C SER A 39 16.56 11.56 -22.94
N THR A 40 17.02 12.74 -23.35
CA THR A 40 17.63 12.98 -24.66
C THR A 40 18.85 13.89 -24.49
N ASP A 41 19.88 13.65 -25.29
CA ASP A 41 21.08 14.48 -25.34
C ASP A 41 20.91 15.69 -26.29
N GLN A 42 19.77 15.78 -26.99
CA GLN A 42 19.47 16.85 -27.95
C GLN A 42 18.58 17.94 -27.33
N ALA A 43 18.81 19.20 -27.71
CA ALA A 43 17.94 20.30 -27.31
C ALA A 43 16.59 20.18 -28.03
N LEU A 44 15.51 19.99 -27.27
CA LEU A 44 14.14 20.02 -27.76
C LEU A 44 13.66 21.46 -27.89
N SER A 45 12.97 21.79 -28.98
CA SER A 45 12.20 23.04 -29.05
C SER A 45 10.98 22.96 -28.14
N ASP A 46 10.50 24.10 -27.63
CA ASP A 46 9.31 24.16 -26.77
C ASP A 46 8.08 23.51 -27.43
N THR A 47 7.95 23.66 -28.75
CA THR A 47 6.89 23.05 -29.55
C THR A 47 6.99 21.52 -29.58
N ALA A 48 8.21 20.97 -29.70
CA ALA A 48 8.44 19.54 -29.71
C ALA A 48 8.18 18.94 -28.31
N PHE A 49 8.61 19.63 -27.25
CA PHE A 49 8.36 19.22 -25.87
C PHE A 49 6.86 19.17 -25.55
N ALA A 50 6.10 20.20 -25.94
CA ALA A 50 4.66 20.25 -25.71
C ALA A 50 3.92 19.12 -26.44
N ARG A 51 4.27 18.86 -27.71
CA ARG A 51 3.70 17.74 -28.49
C ARG A 51 3.98 16.40 -27.82
N LEU A 52 5.22 16.19 -27.36
CA LEU A 52 5.65 14.92 -26.78
C LEU A 52 4.97 14.66 -25.43
N LYS A 53 4.83 15.70 -24.60
CA LYS A 53 4.08 15.63 -23.35
C LYS A 53 2.60 15.29 -23.59
N GLN A 54 2.00 15.86 -24.63
CA GLN A 54 0.61 15.57 -24.99
C GLN A 54 0.45 14.12 -25.47
N GLN A 55 1.30 13.66 -26.38
CA GLN A 55 1.27 12.26 -26.86
C GLN A 55 1.50 11.27 -25.71
N PHE A 56 2.45 11.55 -24.82
CA PHE A 56 2.72 10.70 -23.66
C PHE A 56 1.48 10.59 -22.74
N ASN A 57 0.82 11.71 -22.44
CA ASN A 57 -0.39 11.71 -21.62
C ASN A 57 -1.58 11.02 -22.31
N GLU A 58 -1.74 11.18 -23.63
CA GLU A 58 -2.81 10.52 -24.38
C GLU A 58 -2.60 9.01 -24.49
N GLU A 59 -1.37 8.57 -24.73
CA GLU A 59 -1.06 7.15 -24.93
C GLU A 59 -0.92 6.40 -23.61
N HIS A 60 -0.40 7.03 -22.54
CA HIS A 60 -0.01 6.35 -21.29
C HIS A 60 -0.73 6.89 -20.04
N GLY A 61 -1.45 8.01 -20.12
CA GLY A 61 -2.16 8.62 -18.97
C GLY A 61 -3.48 7.96 -18.57
N GLY A 62 -3.87 6.84 -19.21
CA GLY A 62 -5.19 6.21 -19.06
C GLY A 62 -5.24 4.92 -18.24
N GLY A 63 -4.27 4.69 -17.35
CA GLY A 63 -4.23 3.52 -16.47
C GLY A 63 -3.86 2.20 -17.17
N LEU A 64 -4.18 1.06 -16.54
CA LEU A 64 -3.79 -0.31 -16.94
C LEU A 64 -4.08 -0.64 -18.41
N ALA A 65 -5.16 -0.09 -18.98
CA ALA A 65 -5.53 -0.30 -20.38
C ALA A 65 -4.50 0.25 -21.38
N ASN A 66 -3.70 1.22 -20.95
CA ASN A 66 -2.70 1.92 -21.74
C ASN A 66 -1.26 1.57 -21.32
N ALA A 67 -1.07 0.89 -20.19
CA ALA A 67 0.23 0.57 -19.61
C ALA A 67 1.13 -0.33 -20.48
N HIS A 68 0.57 -1.05 -21.45
CA HIS A 68 1.32 -1.95 -22.34
C HIS A 68 1.46 -1.41 -23.76
N LYS A 69 1.09 -0.16 -24.02
CA LYS A 69 1.26 0.43 -25.35
C LYS A 69 2.76 0.68 -25.60
N PRO A 70 3.32 0.20 -26.74
CA PRO A 70 4.70 0.49 -27.07
C PRO A 70 4.88 1.99 -27.28
N MET A 71 5.76 2.63 -26.51
CA MET A 71 6.10 4.03 -26.70
C MET A 71 7.07 4.18 -27.87
N VAL A 72 6.68 4.95 -28.88
CA VAL A 72 7.57 5.31 -30.00
C VAL A 72 8.41 6.51 -29.58
N LEU A 73 9.73 6.28 -29.47
CA LEU A 73 10.69 7.31 -29.05
C LEU A 73 11.35 7.94 -30.28
N GLU A 74 11.05 9.21 -30.55
CA GLU A 74 11.67 10.00 -31.61
C GLU A 74 12.97 10.69 -31.12
N MET A 75 13.81 11.17 -32.05
CA MET A 75 14.95 12.07 -31.75
C MET A 75 15.97 11.54 -30.72
N GLY A 76 16.17 10.23 -30.65
CA GLY A 76 17.16 9.63 -29.74
C GLY A 76 16.72 9.59 -28.26
N LEU A 77 15.42 9.74 -27.99
CA LEU A 77 14.88 9.58 -26.64
C LEU A 77 15.12 8.16 -26.11
N SER A 78 15.57 8.09 -24.87
CA SER A 78 15.79 6.84 -24.14
C SER A 78 14.88 6.80 -22.91
N TRP A 79 14.15 5.69 -22.75
CA TRP A 79 13.37 5.42 -21.55
C TRP A 79 14.25 4.77 -20.48
N LYS A 80 14.40 5.45 -19.34
CA LYS A 80 15.04 4.88 -18.15
C LYS A 80 13.96 4.53 -17.12
N PRO A 81 13.66 3.24 -16.89
CA PRO A 81 12.72 2.85 -15.85
C PRO A 81 13.31 3.16 -14.48
N VAL A 82 12.58 3.88 -13.61
CA VAL A 82 12.88 3.89 -12.18
C VAL A 82 12.33 2.59 -11.61
N SER A 83 13.23 1.78 -11.04
CA SER A 83 12.88 0.49 -10.45
C SER A 83 11.94 0.68 -9.24
N LEU A 84 10.74 0.12 -9.32
CA LEU A 84 9.71 0.11 -8.27
C LEU A 84 9.94 -0.96 -7.16
N ASN A 85 10.94 -1.82 -7.31
CA ASN A 85 11.09 -3.03 -6.48
C ASN A 85 11.22 -2.77 -4.96
N LEU A 86 11.81 -1.64 -4.56
CA LEU A 86 11.94 -1.25 -3.15
C LEU A 86 10.62 -0.77 -2.54
N GLU A 87 9.77 -0.12 -3.34
CA GLU A 87 8.52 0.47 -2.89
C GLU A 87 7.44 -0.60 -2.69
N ASP A 88 7.37 -1.60 -3.58
CA ASP A 88 6.44 -2.73 -3.45
C ASP A 88 6.69 -3.54 -2.16
N SER A 89 7.97 -3.80 -1.85
CA SER A 89 8.36 -4.50 -0.61
C SER A 89 7.99 -3.68 0.62
N GLN A 90 8.25 -2.38 0.59
CA GLN A 90 7.92 -1.48 1.70
C GLN A 90 6.40 -1.34 1.90
N PHE A 91 5.63 -1.32 0.81
CA PHE A 91 4.17 -1.26 0.81
C PHE A 91 3.54 -2.49 1.48
N LEU A 92 4.02 -3.70 1.14
CA LEU A 92 3.57 -4.94 1.77
C LEU A 92 3.82 -4.93 3.28
N GLU A 93 5.00 -4.50 3.71
CA GLU A 93 5.34 -4.40 5.13
C GLU A 93 4.48 -3.36 5.86
N THR A 94 4.20 -2.22 5.23
CA THR A 94 3.27 -1.22 5.79
C THR A 94 1.87 -1.80 6.01
N ARG A 95 1.34 -2.59 5.06
CA ARG A 95 0.02 -3.24 5.22
C ARG A 95 0.00 -4.28 6.35
N LYS A 96 1.07 -5.07 6.51
CA LYS A 96 1.20 -6.02 7.63
C LYS A 96 1.26 -5.31 8.98
N PHE A 97 1.98 -4.20 9.06
CA PHE A 97 2.06 -3.38 10.27
C PHE A 97 0.70 -2.80 10.66
N GLN A 98 -0.04 -2.24 9.70
CA GLN A 98 -1.39 -1.71 9.91
C GLN A 98 -2.35 -2.78 10.45
N ARG A 99 -2.31 -4.00 9.89
CA ARG A 99 -3.11 -5.13 10.37
C ARG A 99 -2.79 -5.45 11.84
N SER A 100 -1.51 -5.46 12.20
CA SER A 100 -1.05 -5.72 13.58
C SER A 100 -1.50 -4.64 14.55
N GLU A 101 -1.49 -3.37 14.13
CA GLU A 101 -1.94 -2.23 14.92
C GLU A 101 -3.45 -2.32 15.22
N ILE A 102 -4.27 -2.69 14.23
CA ILE A 102 -5.71 -2.93 14.40
C ILE A 102 -5.97 -4.08 15.37
N PHE A 103 -5.28 -5.21 15.22
CA PHE A 103 -5.41 -6.34 16.15
C PHE A 103 -5.03 -5.95 17.58
N GLY A 104 -3.94 -5.18 17.75
CA GLY A 104 -3.52 -4.64 19.04
C GLY A 104 -4.57 -3.77 19.71
N LEU A 105 -5.26 -2.91 18.95
CA LEU A 105 -6.34 -2.05 19.45
C LEU A 105 -7.48 -2.85 20.10
N PHE A 106 -7.87 -3.96 19.47
CA PHE A 106 -8.93 -4.83 19.97
C PHE A 106 -8.42 -5.93 20.92
N ARG A 107 -7.11 -5.96 21.19
CA ARG A 107 -6.44 -7.01 21.97
C ARG A 107 -6.69 -8.41 21.40
N VAL A 108 -6.91 -8.51 20.10
CA VAL A 108 -7.14 -9.77 19.40
C VAL A 108 -5.79 -10.29 18.91
N PRO A 109 -5.40 -11.54 19.22
CA PRO A 109 -4.19 -12.12 18.66
C PRO A 109 -4.23 -12.19 17.12
N PRO A 110 -3.12 -11.90 16.43
CA PRO A 110 -3.08 -11.91 14.96
C PRO A 110 -3.48 -13.26 14.33
N HIS A 111 -3.16 -14.38 14.99
CA HIS A 111 -3.48 -15.72 14.50
C HIS A 111 -5.01 -15.97 14.39
N MET A 112 -5.83 -15.29 15.19
CA MET A 112 -7.29 -15.39 15.09
C MET A 112 -7.84 -14.68 13.85
N GLY A 113 -7.09 -13.72 13.30
CA GLY A 113 -7.41 -13.02 12.07
C GLY A 113 -6.77 -13.63 10.82
N GLY A 114 -6.24 -14.85 10.91
CA GLY A 114 -5.61 -15.56 9.79
C GLY A 114 -4.14 -15.17 9.53
N ASP A 115 -3.53 -14.35 10.39
CA ASP A 115 -2.11 -14.03 10.29
C ASP A 115 -1.26 -15.08 11.01
N LEU A 116 -0.73 -16.03 10.24
CA LEU A 116 0.05 -17.17 10.76
C LEU A 116 1.56 -17.03 10.53
N GLU A 117 2.07 -15.88 10.07
CA GLU A 117 3.50 -15.70 9.70
C GLU A 117 4.47 -16.08 10.83
N LYS A 118 4.07 -15.86 12.09
CA LYS A 118 4.87 -16.20 13.29
C LYS A 118 4.18 -17.23 14.18
N ALA A 119 3.11 -17.86 13.70
CA ALA A 119 2.33 -18.79 14.48
C ALA A 119 2.87 -20.23 14.34
N THR A 120 3.11 -20.89 15.46
CA THR A 120 3.42 -22.32 15.56
C THR A 120 2.36 -22.97 16.44
N PHE A 121 2.09 -24.27 16.25
CA PHE A 121 1.04 -24.97 17.00
C PHE A 121 1.11 -24.74 18.51
N SER A 122 2.31 -24.83 19.10
CA SER A 122 2.52 -24.59 20.53
C SER A 122 2.30 -23.14 20.96
N ASN A 123 2.55 -22.15 20.09
CA ASN A 123 2.36 -20.73 20.46
C ASN A 123 0.91 -20.25 20.30
N ILE A 124 0.10 -20.91 19.46
CA ILE A 124 -1.31 -20.57 19.24
C ILE A 124 -2.14 -20.91 20.49
N GLU A 125 -1.93 -22.08 21.10
CA GLU A 125 -2.67 -22.49 22.31
C GLU A 125 -2.41 -21.53 23.49
N HIS A 126 -1.15 -21.13 23.67
CA HIS A 126 -0.75 -20.14 24.67
C HIS A 126 -1.36 -18.76 24.39
N GLN A 127 -1.33 -18.28 23.14
CA GLN A 127 -1.94 -17.00 22.78
C GLN A 127 -3.48 -17.03 22.89
N GLY A 128 -4.12 -18.16 22.62
CA GLY A 128 -5.56 -18.32 22.82
C GLY A 128 -5.95 -18.21 24.30
N SER A 129 -5.15 -18.82 25.19
CA SER A 129 -5.34 -18.71 26.64
C SER A 129 -5.10 -17.28 27.15
N ASP A 130 -4.08 -16.60 26.62
CA ASP A 130 -3.76 -15.21 26.97
C ASP A 130 -4.88 -14.26 26.54
N PHE A 131 -5.46 -14.46 25.35
CA PHE A 131 -6.61 -13.70 24.87
C PHE A 131 -7.84 -13.85 25.77
N LEU A 132 -8.15 -15.08 26.20
CA LEU A 132 -9.24 -15.35 27.11
C LEU A 132 -9.05 -14.55 28.42
N ASN A 133 -7.87 -14.63 29.02
CA ASN A 133 -7.58 -14.05 30.33
C ASN A 133 -7.44 -12.52 30.30
N ASN A 134 -6.76 -11.96 29.29
CA ASN A 134 -6.39 -10.54 29.27
C ASN A 134 -7.33 -9.65 28.45
N ALA A 135 -8.11 -10.23 27.53
CA ALA A 135 -9.06 -9.49 26.69
C ALA A 135 -10.52 -9.82 27.03
N LEU A 136 -10.91 -11.09 26.98
CA LEU A 136 -12.32 -11.48 27.10
C LEU A 136 -12.84 -11.43 28.53
N VAL A 137 -12.14 -12.04 29.50
CA VAL A 137 -12.56 -12.06 30.91
C VAL A 137 -12.82 -10.66 31.47
N PRO A 138 -11.94 -9.65 31.28
CA PRO A 138 -12.20 -8.28 31.74
C PRO A 138 -13.42 -7.61 31.09
N ILE A 139 -13.75 -7.97 29.85
CA ILE A 139 -14.94 -7.46 29.17
C ILE A 139 -16.20 -8.14 29.72
N LEU A 140 -16.19 -9.47 29.82
CA LEU A 140 -17.32 -10.29 30.26
C LEU A 140 -17.68 -10.04 31.73
N THR A 141 -16.70 -9.82 32.60
CA THR A 141 -16.91 -9.55 34.05
C THR A 141 -17.32 -8.11 34.36
N ARG A 142 -17.27 -7.21 33.37
CA ARG A 142 -17.65 -5.80 33.50
C ARG A 142 -19.11 -5.54 33.08
N ILE A 143 -19.77 -6.51 32.44
CA ILE A 143 -21.20 -6.50 32.10
C ILE A 143 -21.99 -6.89 33.35
#